data_AF-A0A939BQX2-F1
#
_entry.id   AF-A0A939BQX2-F1
#
_cell.length_a   1.000
_cell.length_b   1.000
_cell.length_c   1.000
_cell.angle_alpha   90.00
_cell.angle_beta   90.00
_cell.angle_gamma   90.00
#
_symmetry.space_group_name_H-M   'P 1'
#
loop_
_entity.id
_entity.type
_entity.pdbx_description
1 polymer ?
#
loop_
_entity_poly.entity_id
_entity_poly.type
_entity_poly.pdbx_seq_one_letter_code
_entity_poly.pdbx_strand_id
1 'polypeptide(L)'
;MSSKKNLLTIVLSLLLLGIGVFVIVYGGMTLTKDIGKSNQVVSKEKAQQTLQDTYNDITVKKNKPRKALVDIKKSSVKDSLPDISKFSVQVQNSTTEFIEIFSSPEKAGPRKDGWLIEIAKDFNNAGIKVKGLLNSLIIYNQIYLF
;
A
#
# COMPACT_ATOMS: atom_id res chain seq x y z
N MET A 1 -12.09 17.79 71.29
CA MET A 1 -10.95 17.20 70.54
C MET A 1 -11.26 15.79 69.99
N SER A 2 -12.48 15.56 69.48
CA SER A 2 -12.95 14.23 69.03
C SER A 2 -13.24 14.19 67.51
N SER A 3 -13.91 15.22 66.96
CA SER A 3 -14.27 15.30 65.53
C SER A 3 -13.06 15.29 64.57
N LYS A 4 -11.96 15.98 64.89
CA LYS A 4 -10.74 16.01 64.04
C LYS A 4 -10.07 14.63 63.89
N LYS A 5 -10.17 13.76 64.90
CA LYS A 5 -9.57 12.40 64.87
C LYS A 5 -10.33 11.48 63.92
N ASN A 6 -11.66 11.61 63.88
CA ASN A 6 -12.52 10.85 62.97
C ASN A 6 -12.33 11.31 61.52
N LEU A 7 -12.21 12.62 61.28
CA LEU A 7 -11.93 13.16 59.95
C LEU A 7 -10.56 12.71 59.41
N LEU A 8 -9.51 12.73 60.26
CA LEU A 8 -8.19 12.24 59.89
C LEU A 8 -8.19 10.73 59.57
N THR A 9 -8.97 9.94 60.29
CA THR A 9 -9.13 8.50 60.04
C THR A 9 -9.86 8.22 58.71
N ILE A 10 -10.88 9.01 58.38
CA ILE A 10 -11.62 8.92 57.10
C ILE A 10 -10.71 9.28 55.92
N VAL A 11 -9.94 10.37 56.03
CA VAL A 11 -8.99 10.78 54.97
C VAL A 11 -7.91 9.73 54.76
N LEU A 12 -7.38 9.14 55.84
CA LEU A 12 -6.38 8.07 55.75
C LEU A 12 -6.94 6.79 55.12
N SER A 13 -8.19 6.44 55.44
CA SER A 13 -8.89 5.30 54.83
C SER A 13 -9.12 5.49 53.33
N LEU A 14 -9.52 6.70 52.90
CA LEU A 14 -9.67 7.03 51.48
C LEU A 14 -8.34 6.99 50.72
N LEU A 15 -7.25 7.46 51.35
CA LEU A 15 -5.92 7.42 50.75
C LEU A 15 -5.43 5.97 50.55
N LEU A 16 -5.63 5.11 51.54
CA LEU A 16 -5.29 3.68 51.47
C LEU A 16 -6.10 2.94 50.40
N LEU A 17 -7.40 3.24 50.28
CA LEU A 17 -8.25 2.71 49.22
C LEU A 17 -7.76 3.15 47.84
N GLY A 18 -7.44 4.43 47.67
CA GLY A 18 -6.90 4.96 46.41
C GLY A 18 -5.59 4.29 46.00
N ILE A 19 -4.68 4.09 46.93
CA ILE A 19 -3.42 3.37 46.70
C ILE A 19 -3.69 1.90 46.33
N GLY A 20 -4.61 1.24 47.05
CA GLY A 20 -5.00 -0.15 46.75
C GLY A 20 -5.53 -0.33 45.33
N VAL A 21 -6.42 0.55 44.89
CA VAL A 21 -6.95 0.53 43.52
C VAL A 21 -5.84 0.74 42.49
N PHE A 22 -4.91 1.66 42.74
CA PHE A 22 -3.79 1.91 41.84
C PHE A 22 -2.88 0.69 41.67
N VAL A 23 -2.56 0.00 42.77
CA VAL A 23 -1.75 -1.23 42.73
C VAL A 23 -2.46 -2.35 41.96
N ILE A 24 -3.77 -2.51 42.14
CA ILE A 24 -4.55 -3.54 41.44
C ILE A 24 -4.59 -3.26 39.93
N VAL A 25 -4.85 -2.02 39.51
CA VAL A 25 -4.90 -1.64 38.09
C VAL A 25 -3.52 -1.77 37.44
N TYR A 26 -2.47 -1.26 38.11
CA TYR A 26 -1.11 -1.38 37.60
C TYR A 26 -0.66 -2.85 37.51
N GLY A 27 -0.95 -3.64 38.55
CA GLY A 27 -0.69 -5.08 38.58
C GLY A 27 -1.40 -5.82 37.45
N GLY A 28 -2.70 -5.56 37.27
CA GLY A 28 -3.50 -6.11 36.18
C GLY A 28 -2.91 -5.78 34.81
N MET A 29 -2.58 -4.51 34.56
CA MET A 29 -1.94 -4.08 33.32
C MET A 29 -0.57 -4.75 33.11
N THR A 30 0.24 -4.92 34.16
CA THR A 30 1.55 -5.58 34.03
C THR A 30 1.44 -7.06 33.69
N LEU A 31 0.43 -7.76 34.20
CA LEU A 31 0.20 -9.17 33.88
C LEU A 31 -0.37 -9.37 32.48
N THR A 32 -1.13 -8.40 31.96
CA THR A 32 -1.69 -8.46 30.60
C THR A 32 -0.80 -7.87 29.51
N LYS A 33 0.33 -7.24 29.86
CA LYS A 33 1.23 -6.54 28.91
C LYS A 33 1.78 -7.42 27.77
N ASP A 34 1.82 -8.73 27.97
CA ASP A 34 2.30 -9.69 26.98
C ASP A 34 1.17 -10.58 26.41
N ILE A 35 -0.06 -10.46 26.91
CA ILE A 35 -1.26 -11.13 26.39
C ILE A 35 -1.77 -10.32 25.18
N GLY A 36 -1.22 -10.60 24.00
CA GLY A 36 -1.61 -9.94 22.75
C GLY A 36 -0.46 -9.29 21.99
N LYS A 37 0.77 -9.32 22.53
CA LYS A 37 1.96 -9.13 21.69
C LYS A 37 2.08 -10.35 20.79
N SER A 38 1.46 -10.25 19.63
CA SER A 38 1.62 -11.24 18.60
C SER A 38 3.10 -11.34 18.25
N ASN A 39 3.65 -12.56 18.31
CA ASN A 39 4.98 -12.90 17.81
C ASN A 39 5.06 -12.78 16.27
N GLN A 40 4.52 -11.70 15.68
CA GLN A 40 4.58 -11.40 14.24
C GLN A 40 5.96 -10.89 13.80
N VAL A 41 6.98 -11.01 14.64
CA VAL A 41 8.34 -10.93 14.16
C VAL A 41 8.74 -12.37 13.85
N VAL A 42 8.56 -12.78 12.60
CA VAL A 42 9.24 -13.97 12.09
C VAL A 42 10.71 -13.73 12.37
N SER A 43 11.27 -14.48 13.33
CA SER A 43 12.69 -14.36 13.65
C SER A 43 13.49 -14.69 12.40
N LYS A 44 14.66 -14.08 12.25
CA LYS A 44 15.52 -14.28 11.07
C LYS A 44 15.78 -15.77 10.82
N GLU A 45 15.90 -16.54 11.88
CA GLU A 45 16.12 -17.99 11.89
C GLU A 45 14.92 -18.73 11.29
N LYS A 46 13.69 -18.34 11.65
CA LYS A 46 12.46 -18.95 11.13
C LYS A 46 12.23 -18.60 9.65
N ALA A 47 12.59 -17.39 9.22
CA ALA A 47 12.58 -17.01 7.81
C ALA A 47 13.61 -17.81 7.00
N GLN A 48 14.81 -18.00 7.54
CA GLN A 48 15.87 -18.77 6.89
C GLN A 48 15.49 -20.26 6.75
N GLN A 49 14.88 -20.84 7.79
CA GLN A 49 14.40 -22.22 7.74
C GLN A 49 13.31 -22.40 6.67
N THR A 50 12.34 -21.48 6.62
CA THR A 50 11.27 -21.51 5.61
C THR A 50 11.81 -21.43 4.18
N LEU A 51 12.81 -20.57 3.95
CA LEU A 51 13.49 -20.46 2.66
C LEU A 51 14.22 -21.75 2.28
N GLN A 52 14.89 -22.38 3.25
CA GLN A 52 15.64 -23.61 3.04
C GLN A 52 14.73 -24.80 2.73
N ASP A 53 13.62 -24.93 3.45
CA ASP A 53 12.61 -25.96 3.21
C ASP A 53 11.98 -25.80 1.82
N THR A 54 11.64 -24.55 1.44
CA THR A 54 11.10 -24.24 0.10
C THR A 54 12.11 -24.56 -0.99
N TYR A 55 13.39 -24.22 -0.80
CA TYR A 55 14.43 -24.51 -1.78
C TYR A 55 14.66 -26.02 -1.95
N ASN A 56 14.63 -26.80 -0.87
CA ASN A 56 14.82 -28.24 -0.90
C ASN A 56 13.69 -28.97 -1.64
N ASP A 57 12.47 -28.43 -1.66
CA ASP A 57 11.32 -29.00 -2.36
C ASP A 57 11.34 -28.74 -3.88
N ILE A 58 12.18 -27.82 -4.35
CA ILE A 58 12.27 -27.48 -5.78
C ILE A 58 13.13 -28.53 -6.52
N THR A 59 12.46 -29.52 -7.11
CA THR A 59 13.11 -30.47 -8.04
C THR A 59 13.19 -29.88 -9.45
N VAL A 60 14.36 -29.33 -9.82
CA VAL A 60 14.60 -28.80 -11.17
C VAL A 60 14.84 -29.92 -12.18
N LYS A 61 13.85 -30.20 -13.04
CA LYS A 61 14.04 -31.07 -14.21
C LYS A 61 14.61 -30.26 -15.38
N LYS A 62 15.92 -30.40 -15.61
CA LYS A 62 16.58 -29.83 -16.81
C LYS A 62 16.22 -30.67 -18.04
N ASN A 63 15.17 -30.28 -18.74
CA ASN A 63 14.85 -30.85 -20.03
C ASN A 63 15.89 -30.43 -21.07
N LYS A 64 16.25 -31.32 -21.99
CA LYS A 64 17.11 -30.97 -23.12
C LYS A 64 16.43 -29.84 -23.92
N PRO A 65 17.11 -28.71 -24.19
CA PRO A 65 16.54 -27.65 -25.00
C PRO A 65 16.22 -28.21 -26.39
N ARG A 66 14.94 -28.25 -26.74
CA ARG A 66 14.51 -28.61 -28.10
C ARG A 66 14.58 -27.34 -28.92
N LYS A 67 15.40 -27.34 -29.97
CA LYS A 67 15.35 -26.29 -30.99
C LYS A 67 14.01 -26.41 -31.69
N ALA A 68 13.06 -25.56 -31.30
CA ALA A 68 11.90 -25.31 -32.14
C ALA A 68 12.41 -24.54 -33.36
N LEU A 69 12.01 -24.97 -34.56
CA LEU A 69 12.13 -24.12 -35.74
C LEU A 69 11.15 -22.96 -35.51
N VAL A 70 11.66 -21.85 -34.97
CA VAL A 70 10.90 -20.61 -34.95
C VAL A 70 10.94 -20.11 -36.40
N ASP A 71 9.88 -20.39 -37.14
CA ASP A 71 9.60 -19.67 -38.37
C ASP A 71 9.29 -18.23 -37.96
N ILE A 72 10.34 -17.42 -37.79
CA ILE A 72 10.21 -15.97 -37.63
C ILE A 72 9.89 -15.45 -39.03
N LYS A 73 8.65 -15.71 -39.49
CA LYS A 73 8.01 -14.78 -40.42
C LYS A 73 8.22 -13.43 -39.79
N LYS A 74 8.82 -12.52 -40.55
CA LYS A 74 9.10 -11.15 -40.15
C LYS A 74 7.77 -10.50 -39.77
N SER A 75 7.31 -10.71 -38.53
CA SER A 75 6.13 -10.04 -38.03
C SER A 75 6.50 -8.58 -38.07
N SER A 76 5.69 -7.80 -38.78
CA SER A 76 5.92 -6.37 -38.76
C SER A 76 5.80 -5.94 -37.30
N VAL A 77 6.62 -4.99 -36.84
CA VAL A 77 6.52 -4.48 -35.46
C VAL A 77 5.08 -4.07 -35.13
N LYS A 78 4.33 -3.64 -36.15
CA LYS A 78 2.89 -3.35 -36.09
C LYS A 78 2.00 -4.54 -35.71
N ASP A 79 2.34 -5.76 -36.11
CA ASP A 79 1.59 -6.98 -35.76
C ASP A 79 1.93 -7.49 -34.35
N SER A 80 3.10 -7.09 -33.82
CA SER A 80 3.56 -7.44 -32.47
C SER A 80 3.13 -6.41 -31.42
N LEU A 81 2.85 -5.17 -31.83
CA LEU A 81 2.30 -4.15 -30.94
C LEU A 81 0.81 -4.40 -30.72
N PRO A 82 0.31 -4.40 -29.48
CA PRO A 82 -1.11 -4.48 -29.24
C PRO A 82 -1.80 -3.27 -29.87
N ASP A 83 -3.01 -3.50 -30.37
CA ASP A 83 -3.84 -2.41 -30.89
C ASP A 83 -3.94 -1.27 -29.86
N ILE A 84 -3.63 -0.05 -30.29
CA ILE A 84 -3.67 1.16 -29.46
C ILE A 84 -5.10 1.45 -28.97
N SER A 85 -6.13 0.90 -29.63
CA SER A 85 -7.52 0.92 -29.14
C SER A 85 -7.69 0.27 -27.76
N LYS A 86 -6.75 -0.58 -27.34
CA LYS A 86 -6.74 -1.19 -26.00
C LYS A 86 -6.38 -0.21 -24.89
N PHE A 87 -5.82 0.96 -25.22
CA PHE A 87 -5.40 1.97 -24.25
C PHE A 87 -6.30 3.21 -24.36
N SER A 88 -7.55 3.06 -23.94
CA SER A 88 -8.52 4.15 -23.96
C SER A 88 -8.09 5.34 -23.11
N VAL A 89 -8.22 6.55 -23.68
CA VAL A 89 -8.04 7.83 -22.97
C VAL A 89 -9.03 7.90 -21.80
N GLN A 90 -8.53 8.27 -20.63
CA GLN A 90 -9.30 8.37 -19.39
C GLN A 90 -9.61 9.83 -19.02
N VAL A 91 -8.72 10.75 -19.39
CA VAL A 91 -8.89 12.19 -19.25
C VAL A 91 -8.43 12.83 -20.54
N GLN A 92 -9.30 13.62 -21.18
CA GLN A 92 -9.01 14.33 -22.42
C GLN A 92 -8.31 15.66 -22.13
N ASN A 93 -7.39 16.07 -23.01
CA ASN A 93 -6.81 17.40 -23.00
C ASN A 93 -7.87 18.47 -23.31
N SER A 94 -7.71 19.67 -22.75
CA SER A 94 -8.56 20.84 -23.00
C SER A 94 -7.84 21.94 -23.81
N THR A 95 -6.55 21.74 -24.11
CA THR A 95 -5.67 22.72 -24.76
C THR A 95 -4.86 22.07 -25.89
N THR A 96 -4.29 22.88 -26.77
CA THR A 96 -3.41 22.44 -27.86
C THR A 96 -2.04 21.96 -27.37
N GLU A 97 -1.55 22.52 -26.26
CA GLU A 97 -0.34 22.07 -25.58
C GLU A 97 -0.71 21.28 -24.33
N PHE A 98 -0.31 20.01 -24.28
CA PHE A 98 -0.68 19.12 -23.20
C PHE A 98 0.43 18.12 -22.89
N ILE A 99 0.40 17.59 -21.67
CA ILE A 99 1.33 16.55 -21.21
C ILE A 99 0.60 15.22 -21.23
N GLU A 100 1.22 14.22 -21.86
CA GLU A 100 0.71 12.86 -21.88
C GLU A 100 1.26 12.04 -20.71
N ILE A 101 0.36 11.40 -19.98
CA ILE A 101 0.71 10.49 -18.88
C ILE A 101 0.16 9.11 -19.19
N PHE A 102 1.07 8.14 -19.25
CA PHE A 102 0.74 6.73 -19.38
C PHE A 102 0.91 6.07 -18.01
N SER A 103 -0.14 5.44 -17.49
CA SER A 103 -0.09 4.77 -16.19
C SER A 103 -0.90 3.48 -16.19
N SER A 104 -0.67 2.65 -15.18
CA SER A 104 -1.31 1.35 -15.07
C SER A 104 -2.82 1.47 -14.77
N PRO A 105 -3.63 0.42 -15.04
CA PRO A 105 -5.06 0.45 -14.75
C PRO A 105 -5.39 0.64 -13.28
N GLU A 106 -4.46 0.32 -12.38
CA GLU A 106 -4.62 0.58 -10.95
C GLU A 106 -4.60 2.07 -10.65
N LYS A 107 -3.80 2.87 -11.37
CA LYS A 107 -3.59 4.30 -11.08
C LYS A 107 -4.36 5.24 -12.01
N ALA A 108 -4.63 4.79 -13.23
CA ALA A 108 -5.40 5.50 -14.25
C ALA A 108 -6.74 4.82 -14.59
N GLY A 109 -7.17 3.81 -13.84
CA GLY A 109 -8.47 3.16 -14.06
C GLY A 109 -9.62 3.80 -13.29
N PRO A 110 -10.87 3.40 -13.59
CA PRO A 110 -12.08 4.01 -13.02
C PRO A 110 -12.37 3.61 -11.56
N ARG A 111 -11.54 2.76 -10.96
CA ARG A 111 -11.72 2.26 -9.59
C ARG A 111 -11.13 3.25 -8.58
N LYS A 112 -11.40 3.02 -7.28
CA LYS A 112 -10.97 3.88 -6.16
C LYS A 112 -9.47 4.22 -6.16
N ASP A 113 -8.64 3.35 -6.73
CA ASP A 113 -7.19 3.55 -6.81
C ASP A 113 -6.76 4.47 -7.98
N GLY A 114 -7.70 4.90 -8.82
CA GLY A 114 -7.55 5.76 -10.00
C GLY A 114 -7.26 7.23 -9.73
N TRP A 115 -6.49 7.54 -8.69
CA TRP A 115 -6.27 8.90 -8.21
C TRP A 115 -5.69 9.86 -9.27
N LEU A 116 -4.98 9.34 -10.29
CA LEU A 116 -4.44 10.18 -11.36
C LEU A 116 -5.55 10.82 -12.20
N ILE A 117 -6.71 10.17 -12.33
CA ILE A 117 -7.86 10.72 -13.08
C ILE A 117 -8.35 12.00 -12.42
N GLU A 118 -8.50 12.00 -11.10
CA GLU A 118 -9.00 13.15 -10.34
C GLU A 118 -8.00 14.31 -10.42
N ILE A 119 -6.72 14.03 -10.20
CA ILE A 119 -5.68 15.07 -10.30
C ILE A 119 -5.60 15.67 -11.70
N ALA A 120 -5.71 14.88 -12.76
CA ALA A 120 -5.67 15.43 -14.11
C ALA A 120 -6.89 16.27 -14.44
N LYS A 121 -8.08 15.88 -13.96
CA LYS A 121 -9.28 16.72 -14.10
C LYS A 121 -9.12 18.04 -13.34
N ASP A 122 -8.63 17.98 -12.10
CA ASP A 122 -8.42 19.18 -11.28
C ASP A 122 -7.37 20.11 -11.89
N PHE A 123 -6.28 19.54 -12.41
CA PHE A 123 -5.25 20.31 -13.13
C PHE A 123 -5.83 21.00 -14.37
N ASN A 124 -6.60 20.27 -15.19
CA ASN A 124 -7.22 20.82 -16.39
C ASN A 124 -8.23 21.93 -16.07
N ASN A 125 -8.99 21.77 -14.98
CA ASN A 125 -9.95 22.76 -14.50
C ASN A 125 -9.27 23.98 -13.89
N ALA A 126 -8.10 23.83 -13.28
CA ALA A 126 -7.36 24.93 -12.68
C ALA A 126 -6.78 25.90 -13.72
N GLY A 127 -6.74 25.53 -15.01
CA GLY A 127 -6.29 26.42 -16.09
C GLY A 127 -4.85 26.89 -15.91
N ILE A 128 -3.98 26.00 -15.42
CA ILE A 128 -2.60 26.33 -15.08
C ILE A 128 -1.83 26.76 -16.33
N LYS A 129 -1.14 27.89 -16.22
CA LYS A 129 -0.29 28.43 -17.29
C LYS A 129 1.18 28.21 -16.95
N VAL A 130 1.91 27.54 -17.84
CA VAL A 130 3.37 27.42 -17.75
C VAL A 130 3.95 28.25 -18.88
N LYS A 131 4.82 29.21 -18.55
CA LYS A 131 5.38 30.18 -19.53
C LYS A 131 4.32 30.95 -20.34
N GLY A 132 3.14 31.18 -19.75
CA GLY A 132 2.04 31.92 -20.37
C GLY A 132 1.08 31.08 -21.23
N LEU A 133 1.39 29.81 -21.49
CA LEU A 133 0.57 28.89 -22.28
C LEU A 133 -0.29 28.03 -21.35
N LEU A 134 -1.58 27.88 -21.67
CA LEU A 134 -2.49 27.01 -20.94
C LEU A 134 -2.09 25.55 -21.19
N ASN A 135 -1.77 24.83 -20.13
CA ASN A 135 -1.40 23.42 -20.20
C ASN A 135 -2.55 22.55 -19.72
N SER A 136 -2.75 21.41 -20.37
CA SER A 136 -3.65 20.36 -19.91
C SER A 136 -2.95 19.01 -19.87
N LEU A 137 -3.55 18.07 -19.16
CA LEU A 137 -3.11 16.69 -19.03
C LEU A 137 -4.05 15.79 -19.83
N ILE A 138 -3.45 14.81 -20.51
CA ILE A 138 -4.15 13.66 -21.08
C ILE A 138 -3.62 12.40 -20.40
N ILE A 139 -4.53 11.52 -19.97
CA ILE A 139 -4.17 10.28 -19.28
C ILE A 139 -4.62 9.08 -20.10
N TYR A 140 -3.68 8.15 -20.31
CA TYR A 140 -3.93 6.86 -20.91
C TYR A 140 -3.78 5.75 -19.86
N ASN A 141 -4.68 4.78 -19.93
CA ASN A 141 -4.58 3.55 -19.17
C ASN A 141 -3.77 2.51 -19.98
N GLN A 142 -2.56 2.20 -19.54
CA GLN A 142 -1.66 1.22 -20.15
C GLN A 142 -1.59 -0.05 -19.31
N ILE A 143 -2.07 -1.16 -19.87
CA ILE A 143 -1.76 -2.51 -19.40
C ILE A 143 -0.29 -2.78 -19.79
N TYR A 144 0.57 -3.05 -18.81
CA TYR A 144 1.98 -3.38 -19.02
C TYR A 144 2.13 -4.42 -20.14
N LEU A 145 2.79 -4.02 -21.24
CA LEU A 145 3.47 -4.94 -22.14
C LEU A 145 4.76 -5.37 -21.43
N PHE A 146 4.76 -6.56 -20.86
CA PHE A 146 5.99 -7.30 -20.58
C PHE A 146 6.41 -8.06 -21.84
#